data_AF-A0A4P9YXD1-F1
#
_entry.id   AF-A0A4P9YXD1-F1
#
_cell.length_a   1.000
_cell.length_b   1.000
_cell.length_c   1.000
_cell.angle_alpha   90.00
_cell.angle_beta   90.00
_cell.angle_gamma   90.00
#
_symmetry.space_group_name_H-M   'P 1'
#
loop_
_entity.id
_entity.type
_entity.pdbx_description
1 polymer ?
#
loop_
_entity_poly.entity_id
_entity_poly.type
_entity_poly.pdbx_seq_one_letter_code
_entity_poly.pdbx_strand_id
1 'polypeptide(L)'
;MPLHLIHLLCIIIILLASAPAIPALITFEHTGHHTHRYPSYDPFQAQVPFYNVTGLLIKPRFLSNTSCTLERNLSVILPELLDTNKQSITNTIVLLDQFESEAAGCKCIRQAVHSIAQYDQWYQALGGAPIVAAVYMMRTKHQGIPCGPHSTPRCCLSCPKLPPTSTAAATPVTLLPEAHYNAVMRWHANTSRPSVATVIQERGPWNSMAQSTSFKGLFWAFAFVNCCFLVKALSEFIRVIAHGKSRMNLRIVVFLLAICSILKSVIQMEHRMNMFKLMLHAIFSVNLISVIMLLIARESEHSFREDIVQAATTCMAVSYSCFALLFVYYAIFFYNARDEYTINPASFRTLTKLSKISMASFIAMLFTLVAHLVYCDRVLGHTIYGFWLQLALRDLNSAICSGVILFVIGIRMPNEEDAKASAVAAFRSHLQHYLALFGARRGKPAPSSQ
;
A
#
# COMPACT_ATOMS: atom_id res chain seq x y z
N MET A 1 28.43 -10.50 -1.81
CA MET A 1 27.43 -10.63 -0.71
C MET A 1 26.75 -11.97 -0.90
N PRO A 2 26.74 -12.89 0.08
CA PRO A 2 26.46 -14.30 -0.21
C PRO A 2 24.97 -14.55 -0.45
N LEU A 3 24.68 -15.36 -1.46
CA LEU A 3 23.36 -15.82 -1.93
C LEU A 3 22.47 -16.37 -0.80
N HIS A 4 23.08 -16.87 0.28
CA HIS A 4 22.40 -17.40 1.46
C HIS A 4 21.59 -16.36 2.23
N LEU A 5 21.99 -15.08 2.23
CA LEU A 5 21.25 -14.03 2.93
C LEU A 5 19.90 -13.73 2.26
N ILE A 6 19.86 -13.83 0.92
CA ILE A 6 18.65 -13.59 0.11
C ILE A 6 17.65 -14.73 0.31
N HIS A 7 18.13 -15.98 0.30
CA HIS A 7 17.27 -17.15 0.52
C HIS A 7 16.66 -17.16 1.92
N LEU A 8 17.44 -16.81 2.95
CA LEU A 8 16.95 -16.69 4.33
C LEU A 8 15.86 -15.61 4.43
N LEU A 9 16.03 -14.47 3.77
CA LEU A 9 15.05 -13.38 3.76
C LEU A 9 13.73 -13.83 3.10
N CYS A 10 13.79 -14.54 1.97
CA CYS A 10 12.62 -15.07 1.28
C CYS A 10 11.86 -16.12 2.11
N ILE A 11 12.57 -17.03 2.79
CA ILE A 11 11.96 -18.05 3.65
C ILE A 11 11.25 -17.40 4.85
N ILE A 12 11.87 -16.38 5.47
CA ILE A 12 11.25 -15.61 6.55
C ILE A 12 9.98 -14.90 6.06
N ILE A 13 10.00 -14.31 4.85
CA ILE A 13 8.82 -13.65 4.27
C ILE A 13 7.68 -14.67 4.02
N ILE A 14 7.99 -15.86 3.50
CA ILE A 14 6.99 -16.91 3.20
C ILE A 14 6.38 -17.48 4.50
N LEU A 15 7.20 -17.77 5.51
CA LEU A 15 6.72 -18.29 6.81
C LEU A 15 5.89 -17.25 7.58
N LEU A 16 6.14 -15.96 7.38
CA LEU A 16 5.34 -14.89 7.98
C LEU A 16 4.04 -14.63 7.22
N ALA A 17 3.98 -14.94 5.92
CA ALA A 17 2.77 -14.82 5.10
C ALA A 17 1.76 -15.95 5.36
N SER A 18 2.17 -17.06 5.96
CA SER A 18 1.34 -18.26 6.19
C SER A 18 0.69 -18.34 7.57
N ALA A 19 0.79 -17.29 8.41
CA ALA A 19 0.11 -17.27 9.70
C ALA A 19 -1.42 -17.28 9.51
N PRO A 20 -2.16 -18.28 10.04
CA PRO A 20 -3.60 -18.36 9.85
C PRO A 20 -4.29 -17.19 10.55
N ALA A 21 -5.23 -16.56 9.83
CA ALA A 21 -6.12 -15.57 10.43
C ALA A 21 -7.13 -16.28 11.34
N ILE A 22 -7.21 -15.85 12.61
CA ILE A 22 -8.24 -16.32 13.56
C ILE A 22 -9.49 -15.43 13.38
N PRO A 23 -10.71 -15.99 13.29
CA PRO A 23 -11.91 -15.26 12.88
C PRO A 23 -12.68 -14.55 14.00
N ALA A 24 -12.88 -13.25 13.79
CA ALA A 24 -13.79 -12.27 14.40
C ALA A 24 -15.16 -12.73 14.97
N LEU A 25 -15.63 -12.50 16.22
CA LEU A 25 -17.03 -12.78 16.64
C LEU A 25 -17.66 -11.81 17.69
N ILE A 26 -18.85 -11.26 17.38
CA ILE A 26 -19.82 -10.69 18.33
C ILE A 26 -20.94 -11.71 18.52
N THR A 27 -21.39 -11.88 19.77
CA THR A 27 -22.48 -12.80 20.10
C THR A 27 -23.64 -12.04 20.74
N PHE A 28 -24.81 -12.09 20.12
CA PHE A 28 -26.05 -11.58 20.70
C PHE A 28 -26.82 -12.75 21.30
N GLU A 29 -27.15 -12.66 22.58
CA GLU A 29 -27.91 -13.68 23.30
C GLU A 29 -29.30 -13.13 23.63
N HIS A 30 -30.34 -13.80 23.14
CA HIS A 30 -31.70 -13.52 23.55
C HIS A 30 -32.11 -14.44 24.70
N THR A 31 -32.87 -13.91 25.65
CA THR A 31 -33.41 -14.64 26.81
C THR A 31 -34.18 -15.90 26.36
N GLY A 32 -33.51 -17.05 26.34
CA GLY A 32 -34.12 -18.37 26.11
C GLY A 32 -33.87 -19.06 24.75
N HIS A 33 -32.61 -19.20 24.31
CA HIS A 33 -32.07 -20.23 23.37
C HIS A 33 -31.56 -19.79 21.99
N HIS A 34 -31.81 -18.56 21.53
CA HIS A 34 -31.25 -18.12 20.24
C HIS A 34 -30.03 -17.22 20.44
N THR A 35 -28.88 -17.76 20.08
CA THR A 35 -27.60 -17.06 20.06
C THR A 35 -27.24 -16.73 18.62
N HIS A 36 -27.18 -15.44 18.28
CA HIS A 36 -26.74 -14.99 16.96
C HIS A 36 -25.28 -14.54 17.03
N ARG A 37 -24.43 -15.15 16.20
CA ARG A 37 -23.01 -14.80 16.13
C ARG A 37 -22.72 -14.11 14.81
N TYR A 38 -22.08 -12.95 14.87
CA TYR A 38 -21.69 -12.18 13.69
C TYR A 38 -20.21 -11.85 13.76
N PRO A 39 -19.46 -11.97 12.66
CA PRO A 39 -18.08 -11.54 12.66
C PRO A 39 -17.95 -10.03 12.84
N SER A 40 -16.95 -9.63 13.61
CA SER A 40 -16.65 -8.24 13.92
C SER A 40 -15.17 -7.95 13.78
N TYR A 41 -14.75 -6.69 13.83
CA TYR A 41 -13.34 -6.32 13.67
C TYR A 41 -12.95 -5.14 14.56
N ASP A 42 -11.77 -5.19 15.16
CA ASP A 42 -11.14 -4.01 15.73
C ASP A 42 -10.76 -3.02 14.61
N PRO A 43 -10.83 -1.69 14.83
CA PRO A 43 -10.31 -0.71 13.88
C PRO A 43 -8.81 -0.93 13.62
N PHE A 44 -8.36 -0.72 12.38
CA PHE A 44 -6.95 -0.97 12.03
C PHE A 44 -5.99 -0.07 12.81
N GLN A 45 -4.91 -0.68 13.29
CA GLN A 45 -3.87 -0.08 14.13
C GLN A 45 -4.37 0.54 15.45
N ALA A 46 -5.62 0.25 15.84
CA ALA A 46 -6.14 0.56 17.15
C ALA A 46 -5.44 -0.27 18.23
N GLN A 47 -4.80 0.36 19.21
CA GLN A 47 -4.51 -0.33 20.47
C GLN A 47 -5.76 -0.28 21.33
N VAL A 48 -6.63 -1.27 21.15
CA VAL A 48 -7.80 -1.46 22.01
C VAL A 48 -7.41 -2.45 23.12
N PRO A 49 -7.66 -2.15 24.41
CA PRO A 49 -7.42 -3.11 25.47
C PRO A 49 -8.29 -4.36 25.28
N PHE A 50 -7.87 -5.49 25.85
CA PHE A 50 -8.69 -6.71 25.81
C PHE A 50 -10.02 -6.51 26.52
N TYR A 51 -11.10 -6.86 25.82
CA TYR A 51 -12.45 -6.84 26.36
C TYR A 51 -13.14 -8.18 26.07
N ASN A 52 -13.79 -8.73 27.09
CA ASN A 52 -14.74 -9.83 26.96
C ASN A 52 -15.88 -9.47 27.91
N VAL A 53 -16.85 -8.73 27.38
CA VAL A 53 -17.87 -8.08 28.19
C VAL A 53 -19.25 -8.55 27.75
N THR A 54 -20.02 -9.03 28.72
CA THR A 54 -21.44 -9.28 28.58
C THR A 54 -22.19 -8.16 29.28
N GLY A 55 -23.17 -7.58 28.61
CA GLY A 55 -23.92 -6.46 29.14
C GLY A 55 -25.22 -6.19 28.41
N LEU A 56 -25.99 -5.27 28.97
CA LEU A 56 -27.22 -4.77 28.35
C LEU A 56 -26.88 -4.05 27.05
N LEU A 57 -27.59 -4.39 25.98
CA LEU A 57 -27.42 -3.74 24.69
C LEU A 57 -28.41 -2.58 24.52
N ILE A 58 -27.91 -1.38 24.30
CA ILE A 58 -28.71 -0.18 24.02
C ILE A 58 -28.30 0.46 22.69
N LYS A 59 -29.24 1.10 22.00
CA LYS A 59 -28.99 1.89 20.77
C LYS A 59 -29.42 3.35 20.98
N PRO A 60 -28.58 4.21 21.58
CA PRO A 60 -28.86 5.64 21.66
C PRO A 60 -28.83 6.25 20.25
N ARG A 61 -29.65 7.29 20.03
CA ARG A 61 -29.66 8.03 18.77
C ARG A 61 -28.68 9.19 18.83
N PHE A 62 -28.14 9.59 17.69
CA PHE A 62 -27.42 10.85 17.58
C PHE A 62 -28.37 12.03 17.40
N LEU A 63 -28.03 13.18 17.97
CA LEU A 63 -28.73 14.44 17.72
C LEU A 63 -28.42 14.96 16.31
N SER A 64 -29.43 15.05 15.45
CA SER A 64 -29.31 15.54 14.08
C SER A 64 -28.68 16.95 14.02
N ASN A 65 -27.75 17.17 13.08
CA ASN A 65 -27.11 18.47 12.81
C ASN A 65 -26.31 19.09 13.99
N THR A 66 -25.87 18.28 14.95
CA THR A 66 -25.08 18.75 16.10
C THR A 66 -23.58 18.41 15.97
N SER A 67 -22.78 18.70 17.00
CA SER A 67 -21.35 18.42 17.06
C SER A 67 -21.06 16.97 17.47
N CYS A 68 -21.65 15.97 16.80
CA CYS A 68 -21.45 14.54 17.09
C CYS A 68 -21.84 14.17 18.54
N THR A 69 -23.07 14.49 18.96
CA THR A 69 -23.57 14.23 20.33
C THR A 69 -24.72 13.23 20.35
N LEU A 70 -24.75 12.35 21.35
CA LEU A 70 -25.85 11.41 21.56
C LEU A 70 -27.04 12.09 22.26
N GLU A 71 -28.26 11.72 21.85
CA GLU A 71 -29.50 12.20 22.40
C GLU A 71 -29.73 11.67 23.82
N ARG A 72 -30.00 12.56 24.77
CA ARG A 72 -30.21 12.25 26.19
C ARG A 72 -31.70 12.06 26.51
N ASN A 73 -32.35 11.19 25.73
CA ASN A 73 -33.78 10.94 25.87
C ASN A 73 -34.06 9.44 25.95
N LEU A 74 -34.25 8.94 27.17
CA LEU A 74 -34.63 7.56 27.48
C LEU A 74 -36.10 7.51 27.90
N SER A 75 -36.98 8.11 27.09
CA SER A 75 -38.40 8.31 27.45
C SER A 75 -39.25 7.03 27.50
N VAL A 76 -38.74 5.88 27.06
CA VAL A 76 -39.56 4.66 26.91
C VAL A 76 -39.01 3.42 27.64
N ILE A 77 -37.72 3.33 27.95
CA ILE A 77 -37.11 2.02 28.31
C ILE A 77 -36.47 1.99 29.72
N LEU A 78 -36.18 3.14 30.34
CA LEU A 78 -35.42 3.17 31.59
C LEU A 78 -36.14 2.52 32.80
N PRO A 79 -37.45 2.75 33.04
CA PRO A 79 -38.13 2.11 34.17
C PRO A 79 -38.21 0.59 34.02
N GLU A 80 -38.46 0.10 32.80
CA GLU A 80 -38.55 -1.34 32.51
C GLU A 80 -37.18 -2.03 32.63
N LEU A 81 -36.10 -1.33 32.30
CA LEU A 81 -34.71 -1.76 32.54
C LEU A 81 -34.36 -1.82 34.03
N LEU A 82 -34.80 -0.82 34.79
CA LEU A 82 -34.59 -0.76 36.24
C LEU A 82 -35.41 -1.82 37.00
N ASP A 83 -36.53 -2.29 36.44
CA ASP A 83 -37.30 -3.41 37.00
C ASP A 83 -36.74 -4.78 36.58
N THR A 84 -36.16 -4.91 35.38
CA THR A 84 -35.43 -6.13 34.96
C THR A 84 -34.08 -6.29 35.67
N ASN A 85 -33.58 -5.23 36.33
CA ASN A 85 -32.38 -5.21 37.19
C ASN A 85 -32.43 -6.15 38.42
N LYS A 86 -33.49 -6.94 38.61
CA LYS A 86 -33.40 -8.15 39.45
C LYS A 86 -32.42 -9.19 38.88
N GLN A 87 -32.10 -9.13 37.59
CA GLN A 87 -30.93 -9.79 37.03
C GLN A 87 -29.73 -8.84 37.09
N SER A 88 -28.61 -9.32 37.63
CA SER A 88 -27.39 -8.56 37.92
C SER A 88 -26.66 -8.06 36.67
N ILE A 89 -27.22 -7.08 35.97
CA ILE A 89 -26.59 -6.44 34.81
C ILE A 89 -25.55 -5.44 35.33
N THR A 90 -24.27 -5.78 35.19
CA THR A 90 -23.16 -4.94 35.66
C THR A 90 -22.59 -4.02 34.59
N ASN A 91 -22.94 -4.25 33.32
CA ASN A 91 -22.29 -3.63 32.16
C ASN A 91 -23.33 -3.23 31.10
N THR A 92 -23.01 -2.19 30.34
CA THR A 92 -23.79 -1.73 29.19
C THR A 92 -22.93 -1.71 27.92
N ILE A 93 -23.52 -2.10 26.80
CA ILE A 93 -22.92 -2.11 25.46
C ILE A 93 -23.77 -1.22 24.55
N VAL A 94 -23.11 -0.30 23.84
CA VAL A 94 -23.80 0.66 22.96
C VAL A 94 -23.67 0.24 21.50
N LEU A 95 -24.80 0.20 20.79
CA LEU A 95 -24.82 0.15 19.32
C LEU A 95 -24.76 1.57 18.76
N LEU A 96 -23.75 1.85 17.93
CA LEU A 96 -23.65 3.09 17.17
C LEU A 96 -23.93 2.82 15.69
N ASP A 97 -24.75 3.66 15.07
CA ASP A 97 -25.04 3.60 13.64
C ASP A 97 -24.13 4.54 12.85
N GLN A 98 -23.45 4.02 11.82
CA GLN A 98 -22.56 4.83 10.99
C GLN A 98 -23.28 6.02 10.36
N PHE A 99 -24.45 5.82 9.75
CA PHE A 99 -25.15 6.89 9.02
C PHE A 99 -25.70 7.94 9.98
N GLU A 100 -26.24 7.53 11.13
CA GLU A 100 -26.69 8.47 12.17
C GLU A 100 -25.52 9.31 12.69
N SER A 101 -24.36 8.69 12.92
CA SER A 101 -23.16 9.41 13.39
C SER A 101 -22.63 10.39 12.34
N GLU A 102 -22.58 9.98 11.06
CA GLU A 102 -22.13 10.85 9.96
C GLU A 102 -23.12 12.02 9.73
N ALA A 103 -24.43 11.76 9.81
CA ALA A 103 -25.47 12.78 9.73
C ALA A 103 -25.42 13.77 10.91
N ALA A 104 -24.98 13.30 12.08
CA ALA A 104 -24.71 14.13 13.25
C ALA A 104 -23.32 14.79 13.22
N GLY A 105 -22.63 14.80 12.07
CA GLY A 105 -21.38 15.54 11.88
C GLY A 105 -20.13 14.85 12.44
N CYS A 106 -20.22 13.59 12.87
CA CYS A 106 -19.04 12.80 13.24
C CYS A 106 -18.15 12.57 12.01
N LYS A 107 -16.88 12.98 12.07
CA LYS A 107 -15.93 12.84 10.94
C LYS A 107 -15.21 11.49 10.93
N CYS A 108 -15.20 10.80 12.06
CA CYS A 108 -14.45 9.57 12.29
C CYS A 108 -15.08 8.76 13.44
N ILE A 109 -14.79 7.45 13.48
CA ILE A 109 -15.26 6.54 14.54
C ILE A 109 -14.84 7.03 15.93
N ARG A 110 -13.61 7.57 16.07
CA ARG A 110 -13.13 8.08 17.36
C ARG A 110 -13.99 9.21 17.93
N GLN A 111 -14.55 10.07 17.07
CA GLN A 111 -15.47 11.12 17.51
C GLN A 111 -16.81 10.54 17.96
N ALA A 112 -17.34 9.56 17.21
CA ALA A 112 -18.55 8.85 17.59
C ALA A 112 -18.39 8.07 18.91
N VAL A 113 -17.22 7.49 19.17
CA VAL A 113 -16.91 6.82 20.45
C VAL A 113 -16.71 7.85 21.57
N HIS A 114 -16.14 9.01 21.28
CA HIS A 114 -15.96 10.05 22.28
C HIS A 114 -17.30 10.60 22.82
N SER A 115 -18.35 10.63 21.99
CA SER A 115 -19.68 11.04 22.43
C SER A 115 -20.30 10.07 23.45
N ILE A 116 -19.87 8.80 23.45
CA ILE A 116 -20.28 7.81 24.45
C ILE A 116 -19.83 8.23 25.85
N ALA A 117 -18.62 8.79 26.03
CA ALA A 117 -18.14 9.17 27.36
C ALA A 117 -19.05 10.21 28.04
N GLN A 118 -19.57 11.17 27.27
CA GLN A 118 -20.53 12.16 27.79
C GLN A 118 -21.91 11.56 28.05
N TYR A 119 -22.32 10.63 27.19
CA TYR A 119 -23.59 9.92 27.34
C TYR A 119 -23.57 8.96 28.54
N ASP A 120 -22.45 8.28 28.78
CA ASP A 120 -22.21 7.36 29.89
C ASP A 120 -22.36 8.05 31.25
N GLN A 121 -21.77 9.24 31.41
CA GLN A 121 -21.94 10.05 32.63
C GLN A 121 -23.42 10.38 32.91
N TRP A 122 -24.16 10.77 31.87
CA TRP A 122 -25.59 11.04 31.99
C TRP A 122 -26.39 9.77 32.28
N TYR A 123 -26.06 8.66 31.62
CA TYR A 123 -26.75 7.38 31.79
C TYR A 123 -26.53 6.79 33.19
N GLN A 124 -25.32 6.83 33.71
CA GLN A 124 -24.99 6.40 35.08
C GLN A 124 -25.67 7.28 36.14
N ALA A 125 -25.77 8.59 35.90
CA ALA A 125 -26.50 9.49 36.80
C ALA A 125 -28.00 9.15 36.93
N LEU A 126 -28.56 8.43 35.95
CA LEU A 126 -29.92 7.90 35.97
C LEU A 126 -30.02 6.49 36.57
N GLY A 127 -28.93 5.94 37.11
CA GLY A 127 -28.87 4.58 37.67
C GLY A 127 -28.56 3.49 36.65
N GLY A 128 -28.15 3.84 35.43
CA GLY A 128 -27.70 2.89 34.42
C GLY A 128 -26.34 2.26 34.76
N ALA A 129 -26.10 1.03 34.30
CA ALA A 129 -24.80 0.37 34.42
C ALA A 129 -23.75 1.03 33.49
N PRO A 130 -22.45 1.04 33.85
CA PRO A 130 -21.42 1.70 33.06
C PRO A 130 -21.31 1.15 31.63
N ILE A 131 -21.06 2.03 30.66
CA ILE A 131 -20.87 1.66 29.26
C ILE A 131 -19.43 1.20 29.06
N VAL A 132 -19.24 -0.11 28.89
CA VAL A 132 -17.91 -0.75 28.84
C VAL A 132 -17.45 -1.09 27.42
N ALA A 133 -18.34 -1.08 26.42
CA ALA A 133 -18.00 -1.32 25.03
C ALA A 133 -18.99 -0.68 24.05
N ALA A 134 -18.53 -0.47 22.83
CA ALA A 134 -19.31 0.04 21.72
C ALA A 134 -19.22 -0.89 20.50
N VAL A 135 -20.34 -1.10 19.83
CA VAL A 135 -20.41 -1.78 18.53
C VAL A 135 -20.77 -0.73 17.48
N TYR A 136 -19.82 -0.39 16.63
CA TYR A 136 -20.03 0.57 15.54
C TYR A 136 -20.48 -0.18 14.28
N MET A 137 -21.75 -0.03 13.95
CA MET A 137 -22.40 -0.71 12.84
C MET A 137 -22.13 0.03 11.53
N MET A 138 -21.36 -0.60 10.65
CA MET A 138 -21.03 -0.06 9.35
C MET A 138 -22.16 -0.36 8.37
N ARG A 139 -22.50 0.63 7.55
CA ARG A 139 -23.55 0.53 6.53
C ARG A 139 -23.02 0.86 5.14
N THR A 140 -21.86 1.48 5.04
CA THR A 140 -21.14 1.56 3.76
C THR A 140 -20.46 0.24 3.47
N LYS A 141 -20.74 -0.34 2.30
CA LYS A 141 -20.01 -1.50 1.81
C LYS A 141 -18.55 -1.10 1.58
N HIS A 142 -17.64 -1.80 2.25
CA HIS A 142 -16.21 -1.64 2.04
C HIS A 142 -15.70 -2.82 1.23
N GLN A 143 -14.86 -2.57 0.23
CA GLN A 143 -14.12 -3.65 -0.42
C GLN A 143 -13.00 -4.15 0.51
N GLY A 144 -13.07 -5.42 0.86
CA GLY A 144 -12.14 -6.05 1.80
C GLY A 144 -12.57 -5.88 3.26
N ILE A 145 -11.60 -5.97 4.17
CA ILE A 145 -11.85 -5.88 5.62
C ILE A 145 -12.17 -4.42 5.98
N PRO A 146 -13.35 -4.15 6.55
CA PRO A 146 -13.73 -2.79 6.93
C PRO A 146 -12.73 -2.17 7.90
N CYS A 147 -12.54 -0.87 7.78
CA CYS A 147 -11.50 -0.14 8.51
C CYS A 147 -10.07 -0.69 8.37
N GLY A 148 -9.77 -1.52 7.36
CA GLY A 148 -8.42 -2.01 7.06
C GLY A 148 -7.47 -0.94 6.49
N PRO A 149 -6.23 -1.30 6.10
CA PRO A 149 -5.23 -0.35 5.60
C PRO A 149 -5.67 0.44 4.35
N HIS A 150 -6.66 -0.08 3.61
CA HIS A 150 -7.21 0.54 2.40
C HIS A 150 -8.54 1.28 2.63
N SER A 151 -9.06 1.27 3.86
CA SER A 151 -10.30 1.96 4.20
C SER A 151 -10.14 3.48 4.13
N THR A 152 -11.26 4.20 3.98
CA THR A 152 -11.28 5.67 3.93
C THR A 152 -10.76 6.27 5.24
N PRO A 153 -10.19 7.49 5.24
CA PRO A 153 -9.70 8.14 6.47
C PRO A 153 -10.74 8.25 7.59
N ARG A 154 -12.04 8.16 7.25
CA ARG A 154 -13.18 8.12 8.18
C ARG A 154 -13.18 6.89 9.09
N CYS A 155 -12.59 5.80 8.60
CA CYS A 155 -12.42 4.55 9.32
C CYS A 155 -11.20 4.53 10.26
N CYS A 156 -10.33 5.54 10.20
CA CYS A 156 -9.14 5.60 11.04
C CYS A 156 -9.46 6.22 12.41
N LEU A 157 -8.93 5.62 13.49
CA LEU A 157 -8.93 6.24 14.82
C LEU A 157 -8.06 7.51 14.89
N SER A 158 -7.18 7.71 13.92
CA SER A 158 -6.39 8.93 13.73
C SER A 158 -7.26 10.07 13.24
N CYS A 159 -8.11 10.59 14.13
CA CYS A 159 -8.93 11.74 13.84
C CYS A 159 -8.12 13.03 14.11
N PRO A 160 -7.92 13.92 13.12
CA PRO A 160 -6.97 15.03 13.22
C PRO A 160 -7.33 16.15 14.21
N LYS A 161 -8.43 16.02 14.97
CA LYS A 161 -8.97 17.11 15.81
C LYS A 161 -9.36 16.72 17.24
N LEU A 162 -9.04 15.51 17.72
CA LEU A 162 -9.32 15.17 19.12
C LEU A 162 -8.09 15.49 19.98
N PRO A 163 -8.22 16.30 21.04
CA PRO A 163 -7.11 16.61 21.92
C PRO A 163 -6.61 15.32 22.60
N PRO A 164 -5.28 15.13 22.72
CA PRO A 164 -4.68 13.94 23.33
C PRO A 164 -5.03 13.77 24.82
N THR A 165 -5.60 14.80 25.45
CA THR A 165 -5.95 14.85 26.87
C THR A 165 -7.30 14.26 27.23
N SER A 166 -8.09 13.72 26.29
CA SER A 166 -9.29 12.95 26.64
C SER A 166 -8.89 11.58 27.18
N THR A 167 -8.46 11.53 28.43
CA THR A 167 -8.10 10.33 29.22
C THR A 167 -9.30 9.46 29.60
N ALA A 168 -10.52 9.80 29.16
CA ALA A 168 -11.65 8.89 29.20
C ALA A 168 -11.22 7.61 28.48
N ALA A 169 -10.99 6.55 29.28
CA ALA A 169 -10.53 5.26 28.82
C ALA A 169 -11.30 4.91 27.56
N ALA A 170 -10.59 4.84 26.42
CA ALA A 170 -11.23 4.78 25.13
C ALA A 170 -12.17 3.57 25.13
N THR A 171 -13.48 3.81 25.20
CA THR A 171 -14.49 2.77 25.24
C THR A 171 -14.17 1.82 24.08
N PRO A 172 -13.84 0.55 24.36
CA PRO A 172 -13.48 -0.39 23.33
C PRO A 172 -14.55 -0.42 22.25
N VAL A 173 -14.13 -0.26 21.00
CA VAL A 173 -15.03 -0.23 19.86
C VAL A 173 -14.74 -1.39 18.95
N THR A 174 -15.77 -2.21 18.70
CA THR A 174 -15.77 -3.22 17.66
C THR A 174 -16.59 -2.76 16.46
N LEU A 175 -16.20 -3.18 15.27
CA LEU A 175 -16.86 -2.83 14.02
C LEU A 175 -17.73 -4.00 13.57
N LEU A 176 -19.01 -3.74 13.37
CA LEU A 176 -19.93 -4.71 12.77
C LEU A 176 -20.05 -4.44 11.26
N PRO A 177 -19.69 -5.40 10.39
CA PRO A 177 -19.75 -5.26 8.94
C PRO A 177 -21.14 -4.99 8.38
N GLU A 178 -21.17 -4.30 7.25
CA GLU A 178 -22.40 -3.99 6.49
C GLU A 178 -23.23 -5.24 6.14
N ALA A 179 -22.55 -6.36 5.83
CA ALA A 179 -23.20 -7.64 5.58
C ALA A 179 -24.11 -8.12 6.73
N HIS A 180 -23.87 -7.66 7.96
CA HIS A 180 -24.62 -8.05 9.16
C HIS A 180 -25.51 -6.93 9.70
N TYR A 181 -25.38 -5.70 9.18
CA TYR A 181 -26.13 -4.53 9.62
C TYR A 181 -27.65 -4.77 9.61
N ASN A 182 -28.20 -5.20 8.47
CA ASN A 182 -29.65 -5.39 8.31
C ASN A 182 -30.19 -6.55 9.16
N ALA A 183 -29.35 -7.55 9.47
CA ALA A 183 -29.75 -8.66 10.33
C ALA A 183 -29.85 -8.19 11.80
N VAL A 184 -28.81 -7.49 12.28
CA VAL A 184 -28.78 -6.94 13.65
C VAL A 184 -29.86 -5.88 13.86
N MET A 185 -30.08 -4.99 12.90
CA MET A 185 -31.13 -3.96 13.02
C MET A 185 -32.54 -4.54 13.03
N ARG A 186 -32.82 -5.56 12.21
CA ARG A 186 -34.12 -6.27 12.24
C ARG A 186 -34.31 -7.02 13.55
N TRP A 187 -33.26 -7.69 14.02
CA TRP A 187 -33.27 -8.37 15.32
C TRP A 187 -33.54 -7.39 16.46
N HIS A 188 -32.82 -6.26 16.49
CA HIS A 188 -33.00 -5.23 17.51
C HIS A 188 -34.40 -4.60 17.48
N ALA A 189 -34.93 -4.30 16.29
CA ALA A 189 -36.28 -3.74 16.12
C ALA A 189 -37.40 -4.70 16.54
N ASN A 190 -37.20 -6.01 16.36
CA ASN A 190 -38.19 -7.03 16.71
C ASN A 190 -38.14 -7.43 18.20
N THR A 191 -37.11 -7.01 18.94
CA THR A 191 -36.97 -7.36 20.35
C THR A 191 -37.64 -6.29 21.19
N SER A 192 -38.83 -6.59 21.72
CA SER A 192 -39.57 -5.69 22.63
C SER A 192 -38.94 -5.59 24.02
N ARG A 193 -37.95 -6.43 24.33
CA ARG A 193 -37.29 -6.53 25.63
C ARG A 193 -35.84 -6.07 25.57
N PRO A 194 -35.26 -5.68 26.72
CA PRO A 194 -33.83 -5.50 26.89
C PRO A 194 -33.04 -6.72 26.37
N SER A 195 -32.16 -6.52 25.40
CA SER A 195 -31.29 -7.58 24.89
C SER A 195 -29.96 -7.60 25.64
N VAL A 196 -29.42 -8.78 25.89
CA VAL A 196 -28.05 -8.95 26.39
C VAL A 196 -27.14 -9.27 25.21
N ALA A 197 -25.97 -8.65 25.18
CA ALA A 197 -24.95 -8.95 24.18
C ALA A 197 -23.63 -9.28 24.86
N THR A 198 -22.86 -10.16 24.23
CA THR A 198 -21.50 -10.50 24.60
C THR A 198 -20.59 -10.04 23.47
N VAL A 199 -19.71 -9.09 23.79
CA VAL A 199 -18.76 -8.50 22.87
C VAL A 199 -17.37 -8.96 23.30
N ILE A 200 -16.73 -9.75 22.43
CA ILE A 200 -15.42 -10.34 22.64
C ILE A 200 -14.42 -9.62 21.73
N GLN A 201 -13.31 -9.16 22.29
CA GLN A 201 -12.24 -8.57 21.51
C GLN A 201 -11.62 -9.63 20.65
N GLU A 202 -11.46 -9.30 19.38
CA GLU A 202 -10.61 -10.05 18.52
C GLU A 202 -9.82 -9.13 17.60
N ARG A 203 -8.51 -9.36 17.58
CA ARG A 203 -7.63 -8.63 16.66
C ARG A 203 -8.05 -8.98 15.26
N GLY A 204 -8.60 -8.01 14.52
CA GLY A 204 -8.89 -8.17 13.11
C GLY A 204 -7.65 -8.72 12.36
N PRO A 205 -7.84 -9.42 11.23
CA PRO A 205 -6.76 -10.10 10.50
C PRO A 205 -5.57 -9.18 10.13
N TRP A 206 -5.83 -7.89 9.95
CA TRP A 206 -4.78 -6.90 9.75
C TRP A 206 -4.08 -6.49 11.04
N ASN A 207 -4.79 -6.40 12.16
CA ASN A 207 -4.21 -6.06 13.46
C ASN A 207 -3.38 -7.22 14.02
N SER A 208 -3.80 -8.47 13.81
CA SER A 208 -2.99 -9.63 14.21
C SER A 208 -1.61 -9.59 13.54
N MET A 209 -1.55 -9.27 12.24
CA MET A 209 -0.30 -9.11 11.51
C MET A 209 0.42 -7.80 11.86
N ALA A 210 -0.21 -6.64 11.68
CA ALA A 210 0.44 -5.33 11.82
C ALA A 210 0.86 -5.02 13.26
N GLN A 211 0.16 -5.54 14.26
CA GLN A 211 0.52 -5.36 15.66
C GLN A 211 1.44 -6.46 16.19
N SER A 212 1.64 -7.56 15.44
CA SER A 212 2.53 -8.64 15.85
C SER A 212 3.94 -8.13 16.13
N THR A 213 4.54 -8.67 17.19
CA THR A 213 5.95 -8.42 17.53
C THR A 213 6.86 -8.82 16.36
N SER A 214 6.52 -9.88 15.63
CA SER A 214 7.27 -10.36 14.47
C SER A 214 7.25 -9.35 13.32
N PHE A 215 6.09 -8.82 12.93
CA PHE A 215 6.00 -7.81 11.87
C PHE A 215 6.70 -6.51 12.26
N LYS A 216 6.52 -6.05 13.50
CA LYS A 216 7.23 -4.87 14.03
C LYS A 216 8.74 -5.10 14.05
N GLY A 217 9.20 -6.27 14.50
CA GLY A 217 10.61 -6.64 14.52
C GLY A 217 11.21 -6.68 13.12
N LEU A 218 10.51 -7.28 12.15
CA LEU A 218 10.93 -7.30 10.75
C LEU A 218 11.01 -5.90 10.16
N PHE A 219 9.99 -5.08 10.42
CA PHE A 219 9.96 -3.68 10.00
C PHE A 219 11.16 -2.90 10.55
N TRP A 220 11.46 -3.03 11.85
CA TRP A 220 12.61 -2.40 12.48
C TRP A 220 13.95 -2.94 11.96
N ALA A 221 14.03 -4.25 11.67
CA ALA A 221 15.21 -4.84 11.06
C ALA A 221 15.46 -4.27 9.66
N PHE A 222 14.43 -4.14 8.83
CA PHE A 222 14.54 -3.48 7.53
C PHE A 222 14.92 -2.00 7.65
N ALA A 223 14.32 -1.28 8.58
CA ALA A 223 14.67 0.12 8.84
C ALA A 223 16.14 0.26 9.27
N PHE A 224 16.62 -0.63 10.15
CA PHE A 224 18.00 -0.68 10.61
C PHE A 224 18.98 -0.99 9.47
N VAL A 225 18.71 -2.01 8.66
CA VAL A 225 19.56 -2.37 7.50
C VAL A 225 19.64 -1.20 6.50
N ASN A 226 18.52 -0.56 6.20
CA ASN A 226 18.51 0.63 5.34
C ASN A 226 19.30 1.80 5.95
N CYS A 227 19.20 2.01 7.27
CA CYS A 227 19.97 3.02 7.98
C CYS A 227 21.48 2.74 7.92
N CYS A 228 21.91 1.49 8.13
CA CYS A 228 23.31 1.09 7.99
C CYS A 228 23.84 1.32 6.57
N PHE A 229 23.06 0.97 5.54
CA PHE A 229 23.43 1.27 4.16
C PHE A 229 23.53 2.77 3.90
N LEU A 230 22.59 3.55 4.42
CA LEU A 230 22.57 5.00 4.30
C LEU A 230 23.80 5.64 4.97
N VAL A 231 24.14 5.23 6.20
CA VAL A 231 25.33 5.72 6.93
C VAL A 231 26.61 5.36 6.19
N LYS A 232 26.75 4.11 5.72
CA LYS A 232 27.92 3.70 4.93
C LYS A 232 28.03 4.51 3.64
N ALA A 233 26.92 4.65 2.91
CA ALA A 233 26.82 5.48 1.73
C ALA A 233 27.29 6.92 1.99
N LEU A 234 26.74 7.56 3.02
CA LEU A 234 27.14 8.91 3.44
C LEU A 234 28.63 8.99 3.80
N SER A 235 29.17 7.98 4.50
CA SER A 235 30.59 7.97 4.87
C SER A 235 31.52 7.93 3.65
N GLU A 236 31.21 7.11 2.64
CA GLU A 236 32.00 7.05 1.41
C GLU A 236 31.85 8.34 0.61
N PHE A 237 30.65 8.93 0.59
CA PHE A 237 30.41 10.21 -0.05
C PHE A 237 31.25 11.34 0.58
N ILE A 238 31.26 11.43 1.91
CA ILE A 238 32.08 12.39 2.65
C ILE A 238 33.56 12.18 2.36
N ARG A 239 34.04 10.92 2.32
CA ARG A 239 35.44 10.63 1.94
C ARG A 239 35.76 11.13 0.54
N VAL A 240 34.89 10.89 -0.45
CA VAL A 240 35.11 11.36 -1.82
C VAL A 240 35.19 12.88 -1.90
N ILE A 241 34.36 13.59 -1.14
CA ILE A 241 34.42 15.06 -1.04
C ILE A 241 35.72 15.51 -0.38
N ALA A 242 36.08 14.92 0.77
CA ALA A 242 37.25 15.30 1.56
C ALA A 242 38.57 15.14 0.80
N HIS A 243 38.67 14.15 -0.09
CA HIS A 243 39.88 13.94 -0.90
C HIS A 243 39.97 14.88 -2.12
N GLY A 244 39.05 15.83 -2.29
CA GLY A 244 39.09 16.83 -3.37
C GLY A 244 38.96 16.25 -4.79
N LYS A 245 38.71 14.94 -4.94
CA LYS A 245 38.56 14.25 -6.24
C LYS A 245 37.14 14.34 -6.80
N SER A 246 36.27 15.14 -6.19
CA SER A 246 34.88 15.30 -6.59
C SER A 246 34.77 16.14 -7.87
N ARG A 247 34.95 15.51 -9.03
CA ARG A 247 34.25 15.97 -10.24
C ARG A 247 32.79 15.58 -10.07
N MET A 248 31.88 16.56 -10.11
CA MET A 248 30.43 16.33 -10.08
C MET A 248 30.03 15.46 -11.27
N ASN A 249 30.09 14.15 -11.07
CA ASN A 249 29.70 13.14 -12.04
C ASN A 249 28.25 12.76 -11.77
N LEU A 250 27.53 12.32 -12.81
CA LEU A 250 26.15 11.81 -12.74
C LEU A 250 25.94 10.80 -11.58
N ARG A 251 26.98 10.04 -11.22
CA ARG A 251 26.99 9.10 -10.08
C ARG A 251 26.66 9.76 -8.74
N ILE A 252 27.14 10.98 -8.50
CA ILE A 252 26.86 11.75 -7.27
C ILE A 252 25.40 12.21 -7.25
N VAL A 253 24.84 12.61 -8.40
CA VAL A 253 23.44 13.02 -8.52
C VAL A 253 22.50 11.84 -8.28
N VAL A 254 22.78 10.68 -8.88
CA VAL A 254 22.03 9.43 -8.66
C VAL A 254 22.09 9.01 -7.19
N PHE A 255 23.25 9.16 -6.56
CA PHE A 255 23.45 8.87 -5.15
C PHE A 255 22.63 9.80 -4.24
N LEU A 256 22.64 11.12 -4.49
CA LEU A 256 21.82 12.07 -3.75
C LEU A 256 20.33 11.82 -3.96
N LEU A 257 19.90 11.47 -5.16
CA LEU A 257 18.52 11.08 -5.44
C LEU A 257 18.12 9.79 -4.70
N ALA A 258 19.03 8.83 -4.57
CA ALA A 258 18.79 7.62 -3.78
C ALA A 258 18.63 7.95 -2.29
N ILE A 259 19.47 8.85 -1.74
CA ILE A 259 19.33 9.35 -0.36
C ILE A 259 17.98 10.06 -0.18
N CYS A 260 17.61 10.97 -1.09
CA CYS A 260 16.33 11.66 -1.05
C CYS A 260 15.14 10.69 -1.18
N SER A 261 15.28 9.62 -1.98
CA SER A 261 14.27 8.57 -2.11
C SER A 261 14.12 7.77 -0.81
N ILE A 262 15.23 7.40 -0.15
CA ILE A 262 15.22 6.71 1.15
C ILE A 262 14.61 7.62 2.23
N LEU A 263 15.02 8.89 2.30
CA LEU A 263 14.43 9.86 3.24
C LEU A 263 12.93 10.04 2.97
N LYS A 264 12.53 10.17 1.71
CA LYS A 264 11.11 10.28 1.34
C LYS A 264 10.33 9.00 1.63
N SER A 265 10.93 7.81 1.49
CA SER A 265 10.26 6.54 1.81
C SER A 265 10.09 6.35 3.31
N VAL A 266 11.05 6.83 4.11
CA VAL A 266 10.96 6.90 5.58
C VAL A 266 9.91 7.94 6.03
N ILE A 267 9.82 9.10 5.35
CA ILE A 267 8.93 10.22 5.73
C ILE A 267 7.49 10.01 5.22
N GLN A 268 7.27 9.52 4.00
CA GLN A 268 5.94 9.29 3.41
C GLN A 268 5.44 7.86 3.61
N MET A 269 5.53 7.37 4.84
CA MET A 269 5.08 6.04 5.22
C MET A 269 3.55 5.93 5.38
N GLU A 270 2.78 6.47 4.44
CA GLU A 270 1.38 6.10 4.30
C GLU A 270 1.28 4.68 3.73
N HIS A 271 0.62 3.82 4.52
CA HIS A 271 0.62 2.35 4.40
C HIS A 271 -0.03 1.79 3.13
N ARG A 272 -0.84 2.60 2.43
CA ARG A 272 -1.68 2.17 1.29
C ARG A 272 -0.91 1.57 0.10
N MET A 273 0.40 1.82 0.03
CA MET A 273 1.28 1.33 -1.04
C MET A 273 2.47 0.52 -0.51
N ASN A 274 2.45 0.03 0.73
CA ASN A 274 3.64 -0.59 1.34
C ASN A 274 4.15 -1.82 0.59
N MET A 275 3.27 -2.71 0.12
CA MET A 275 3.70 -3.87 -0.68
C MET A 275 4.29 -3.45 -2.03
N PHE A 276 3.63 -2.51 -2.73
CA PHE A 276 4.15 -1.94 -3.98
C PHE A 276 5.51 -1.25 -3.76
N LYS A 277 5.61 -0.43 -2.71
CA LYS A 277 6.85 0.27 -2.32
C LYS A 277 7.95 -0.72 -1.97
N LEU A 278 7.67 -1.73 -1.15
CA LEU A 278 8.62 -2.77 -0.75
C LEU A 278 9.14 -3.51 -1.98
N MET A 279 8.24 -3.91 -2.89
CA MET A 279 8.65 -4.62 -4.10
C MET A 279 9.45 -3.72 -5.05
N LEU A 280 9.06 -2.45 -5.17
CA LEU A 280 9.79 -1.46 -5.97
C LEU A 280 11.19 -1.19 -5.38
N HIS A 281 11.33 -1.16 -4.05
CA HIS A 281 12.63 -1.07 -3.37
C HIS A 281 13.47 -2.33 -3.58
N ALA A 282 12.86 -3.51 -3.51
CA ALA A 282 13.54 -4.77 -3.78
C ALA A 282 14.07 -4.81 -5.22
N ILE A 283 13.26 -4.42 -6.20
CA ILE A 283 13.65 -4.36 -7.61
C ILE A 283 14.74 -3.32 -7.85
N PHE A 284 14.62 -2.13 -7.24
CA PHE A 284 15.66 -1.12 -7.33
C PHE A 284 16.99 -1.62 -6.75
N SER A 285 16.92 -2.32 -5.62
CA SER A 285 18.09 -2.91 -4.96
C SER A 285 18.75 -4.00 -5.81
N VAL A 286 17.96 -4.89 -6.41
CA VAL A 286 18.47 -5.93 -7.32
C VAL A 286 19.15 -5.29 -8.53
N ASN A 287 18.52 -4.29 -9.16
CA ASN A 287 19.11 -3.59 -10.30
C ASN A 287 20.41 -2.85 -9.93
N LEU A 288 20.44 -2.21 -8.76
CA LEU A 288 21.65 -1.53 -8.26
C LEU A 288 22.79 -2.54 -8.03
N ILE A 289 22.50 -3.67 -7.39
CA ILE A 289 23.48 -4.75 -7.17
C ILE A 289 23.98 -5.28 -8.51
N SER A 290 23.10 -5.53 -9.48
CA SER A 290 23.48 -5.99 -10.82
C SER A 290 24.38 -4.99 -11.54
N VAL A 291 24.11 -3.68 -11.43
CA VAL A 291 24.99 -2.64 -11.99
C VAL A 291 26.36 -2.64 -11.31
N ILE A 292 26.41 -2.79 -9.99
CA ILE A 292 27.68 -2.91 -9.25
C ILE A 292 28.46 -4.15 -9.73
N MET A 293 27.77 -5.29 -9.90
CA MET A 293 28.38 -6.51 -10.44
C MET A 293 28.96 -6.30 -11.84
N LEU A 294 28.24 -5.60 -12.73
CA LEU A 294 28.75 -5.27 -14.08
C LEU A 294 29.97 -4.34 -14.05
N LEU A 295 30.02 -3.40 -13.09
CA LEU A 295 31.20 -2.55 -12.89
C LEU A 295 32.40 -3.35 -12.39
N ILE A 296 32.19 -4.31 -11.48
CA ILE A 296 33.25 -5.23 -11.01
C ILE A 296 33.73 -6.12 -12.16
N ALA A 297 32.80 -6.66 -12.96
CA ALA A 297 33.12 -7.51 -14.10
C ALA A 297 34.00 -6.81 -15.16
N ARG A 298 33.91 -5.48 -15.25
CA ARG A 298 34.75 -4.70 -16.16
C ARG A 298 36.23 -4.75 -15.79
N GLU A 299 36.53 -4.83 -14.49
CA GLU A 299 37.90 -4.82 -13.96
C GLU A 299 38.43 -6.25 -13.67
N SER A 300 37.59 -7.28 -13.77
CA SER A 300 37.98 -8.67 -13.49
C SER A 300 38.63 -9.37 -14.67
N GLU A 301 39.39 -10.43 -14.39
CA GLU A 301 39.95 -11.35 -15.39
C GLU A 301 38.87 -11.97 -16.30
N HIS A 302 39.28 -12.35 -17.52
CA HIS A 302 38.35 -12.71 -18.60
C HIS A 302 37.44 -13.90 -18.26
N SER A 303 37.94 -14.91 -17.55
CA SER A 303 37.14 -16.09 -17.16
C SER A 303 36.04 -15.74 -16.17
N PHE A 304 36.35 -14.92 -15.16
CA PHE A 304 35.39 -14.53 -14.13
C PHE A 304 34.38 -13.47 -14.61
N ARG A 305 34.77 -12.68 -15.61
CA ARG A 305 33.94 -11.62 -16.18
C ARG A 305 32.66 -12.16 -16.81
N GLU A 306 32.72 -13.25 -17.58
CA GLU A 306 31.55 -13.80 -18.27
C GLU A 306 30.48 -14.28 -17.28
N ASP A 307 30.89 -15.00 -16.24
CA ASP A 307 29.99 -15.49 -15.19
C ASP A 307 29.30 -14.35 -14.43
N ILE A 308 30.05 -13.30 -14.06
CA ILE A 308 29.46 -12.14 -13.37
C ILE A 308 28.46 -11.42 -14.28
N VAL A 309 28.80 -11.22 -15.56
CA VAL A 309 27.92 -10.53 -16.50
C VAL A 309 26.66 -11.35 -16.75
N GLN A 310 26.75 -12.66 -16.91
CA GLN A 310 25.59 -13.54 -17.06
C GLN A 310 24.69 -13.52 -15.82
N ALA A 311 25.29 -13.62 -14.62
CA ALA A 311 24.54 -13.57 -13.36
C ALA A 311 23.82 -12.23 -13.18
N ALA A 312 24.51 -11.10 -13.40
CA ALA A 312 23.93 -9.77 -13.27
C ALA A 312 22.80 -9.52 -14.28
N THR A 313 22.97 -9.95 -15.54
CA THR A 313 21.95 -9.79 -16.59
C THR A 313 20.73 -10.67 -16.35
N THR A 314 20.92 -11.90 -15.86
CA THR A 314 19.81 -12.78 -15.46
C THR A 314 19.04 -12.19 -14.28
N CYS A 315 19.74 -11.67 -13.26
CA CYS A 315 19.09 -11.00 -12.12
C CYS A 315 18.27 -9.78 -12.56
N MET A 316 18.78 -8.97 -13.49
CA MET A 316 18.02 -7.84 -14.06
C MET A 316 16.79 -8.32 -14.80
N ALA A 317 16.91 -9.33 -15.69
CA ALA A 317 15.78 -9.90 -16.42
C ALA A 317 14.67 -10.40 -15.47
N VAL A 318 15.03 -11.17 -14.45
CA VAL A 318 14.06 -11.65 -13.44
C VAL A 318 13.39 -10.48 -12.73
N SER A 319 14.15 -9.46 -12.33
CA SER A 319 13.59 -8.29 -11.64
C SER A 319 12.60 -7.50 -12.50
N TYR A 320 12.88 -7.34 -13.80
CA TYR A 320 11.99 -6.65 -14.74
C TYR A 320 10.74 -7.47 -15.04
N SER A 321 10.85 -8.81 -15.13
CA SER A 321 9.68 -9.70 -15.24
C SER A 321 8.77 -9.58 -14.02
N CYS A 322 9.33 -9.59 -12.80
CA CYS A 322 8.56 -9.38 -11.57
C CYS A 322 7.88 -8.01 -11.56
N PHE A 323 8.58 -6.94 -11.96
CA PHE A 323 7.97 -5.62 -12.09
C PHE A 323 6.82 -5.63 -13.08
N ALA A 324 6.98 -6.29 -14.23
CA ALA A 324 5.97 -6.32 -15.27
C ALA A 324 4.69 -7.01 -14.80
N LEU A 325 4.83 -8.17 -14.15
CA LEU A 325 3.70 -8.90 -13.56
C LEU A 325 2.98 -8.07 -12.51
N LEU A 326 3.73 -7.38 -11.65
CA LEU A 326 3.13 -6.54 -10.62
C LEU A 326 2.46 -5.30 -11.19
N PHE A 327 3.03 -4.70 -12.24
CA PHE A 327 2.39 -3.61 -12.97
C PHE A 327 1.04 -4.05 -13.52
N VAL A 328 0.97 -5.23 -14.17
CA VAL A 328 -0.28 -5.80 -14.70
C VAL A 328 -1.27 -6.08 -13.57
N TYR A 329 -0.81 -6.69 -12.46
CA TYR A 329 -1.66 -6.94 -11.29
C TYR A 329 -2.29 -5.66 -10.76
N TYR A 330 -1.50 -4.59 -10.56
CA TYR A 330 -2.01 -3.31 -10.08
C TYR A 330 -2.84 -2.57 -11.13
N ALA A 331 -2.56 -2.74 -12.41
CA ALA A 331 -3.39 -2.18 -13.47
C ALA A 331 -4.79 -2.82 -13.48
N ILE A 332 -4.88 -4.15 -13.31
CA ILE A 332 -6.16 -4.87 -13.18
C ILE A 332 -6.88 -4.45 -11.90
N PHE A 333 -6.16 -4.40 -10.77
CA PHE A 333 -6.73 -3.95 -9.50
C PHE A 333 -7.29 -2.53 -9.60
N PHE A 334 -6.54 -1.60 -10.18
CA PHE A 334 -6.96 -0.22 -10.39
C PHE A 334 -8.12 -0.12 -11.37
N TYR A 335 -8.13 -0.93 -12.44
CA TYR A 335 -9.23 -1.00 -13.39
C TYR A 335 -10.53 -1.42 -12.71
N ASN A 336 -10.49 -2.46 -11.88
CA ASN A 336 -11.66 -2.94 -11.14
C ASN A 336 -12.15 -1.92 -10.10
N ALA A 337 -11.23 -1.20 -9.46
CA ALA A 337 -11.57 -0.19 -8.47
C ALA A 337 -12.04 1.16 -9.07
N ARG A 338 -11.92 1.37 -10.39
CA ARG A 338 -12.16 2.68 -11.01
C ARG A 338 -13.62 3.15 -10.85
N ASP A 339 -14.56 2.21 -10.89
CA ASP A 339 -16.00 2.50 -10.93
C ASP A 339 -16.51 2.95 -9.54
N GLU A 340 -15.69 2.80 -8.49
CA GLU A 340 -16.03 3.19 -7.11
C GLU A 340 -15.69 4.64 -6.77
N TYR A 341 -14.83 5.29 -7.56
CA TYR A 341 -14.41 6.65 -7.27
C TYR A 341 -15.19 7.65 -8.10
N THR A 342 -15.95 8.52 -7.43
CA THR A 342 -16.49 9.74 -8.04
C THR A 342 -15.36 10.76 -8.17
N ILE A 343 -14.66 10.73 -9.31
CA ILE A 343 -13.48 11.55 -9.55
C ILE A 343 -13.90 12.90 -10.16
N ASN A 344 -13.43 14.00 -9.58
CA ASN A 344 -13.55 15.34 -10.18
C ASN A 344 -12.93 15.36 -11.59
N PRO A 345 -13.57 15.96 -12.61
CA PRO A 345 -13.02 16.09 -13.97
C PRO A 345 -11.55 16.51 -14.06
N ALA A 346 -11.09 17.41 -13.17
CA ALA A 346 -9.68 17.84 -13.13
C ALA A 346 -8.73 16.72 -12.66
N SER A 347 -9.16 15.95 -11.65
CA SER A 347 -8.42 14.79 -11.16
C SER A 347 -8.40 13.67 -12.20
N PHE A 348 -9.50 13.48 -12.93
CA PHE A 348 -9.56 12.53 -14.04
C PHE A 348 -8.53 12.85 -15.11
N ARG A 349 -8.46 14.10 -15.59
CA ARG A 349 -7.45 14.53 -16.57
C ARG A 349 -6.01 14.27 -16.09
N THR A 350 -5.75 14.51 -14.81
CA THR A 350 -4.42 14.29 -14.21
C THR A 350 -4.09 12.81 -14.12
N LEU A 351 -5.04 11.98 -13.69
CA LEU A 351 -4.91 10.52 -13.65
C LEU A 351 -4.72 9.94 -15.05
N THR A 352 -5.43 10.43 -16.06
CA THR A 352 -5.23 10.00 -17.46
C THR A 352 -3.81 10.32 -17.94
N LYS A 353 -3.29 11.52 -17.64
CA LYS A 353 -1.89 11.87 -17.97
C LYS A 353 -0.90 10.94 -17.28
N LEU A 354 -1.10 10.69 -15.98
CA LEU A 354 -0.26 9.79 -15.20
C LEU A 354 -0.33 8.35 -15.73
N SER A 355 -1.51 7.87 -16.11
CA SER A 355 -1.70 6.54 -16.71
C SER A 355 -0.98 6.40 -18.04
N LYS A 356 -0.97 7.45 -18.89
CA LYS A 356 -0.22 7.45 -20.16
C LYS A 356 1.29 7.38 -19.91
N ILE A 357 1.80 8.17 -18.96
CA ILE A 357 3.21 8.13 -18.53
C ILE A 357 3.58 6.73 -18.02
N SER A 358 2.73 6.16 -17.16
CA SER A 358 2.89 4.84 -16.56
C SER A 358 2.94 3.74 -17.64
N MET A 359 2.02 3.78 -18.61
CA MET A 359 1.98 2.83 -19.72
C MET A 359 3.21 2.93 -20.64
N ALA A 360 3.62 4.16 -20.99
CA ALA A 360 4.83 4.37 -21.79
C ALA A 360 6.09 3.83 -21.07
N SER A 361 6.19 4.06 -19.76
CA SER A 361 7.28 3.54 -18.93
C SER A 361 7.28 2.01 -18.86
N PHE A 362 6.09 1.39 -18.77
CA PHE A 362 5.93 -0.05 -18.80
C PHE A 362 6.38 -0.66 -20.13
N ILE A 363 6.02 -0.05 -21.26
CA ILE A 363 6.47 -0.48 -22.60
C ILE A 363 8.00 -0.39 -22.73
N ALA A 364 8.58 0.73 -22.30
CA ALA A 364 10.03 0.93 -22.32
C ALA A 364 10.76 -0.17 -21.50
N MET A 365 10.22 -0.49 -20.34
CA MET A 365 10.72 -1.57 -19.50
C MET A 365 10.58 -2.96 -20.17
N LEU A 366 9.49 -3.24 -20.89
CA LEU A 366 9.35 -4.49 -21.65
C LEU A 366 10.45 -4.63 -22.72
N PHE A 367 10.81 -3.56 -23.43
CA PHE A 367 11.94 -3.59 -24.37
C PHE A 367 13.26 -3.90 -23.65
N THR A 368 13.47 -3.33 -22.47
CA THR A 368 14.65 -3.61 -21.63
C THR A 368 14.67 -5.08 -21.20
N LEU A 369 13.53 -5.63 -20.77
CA LEU A 369 13.39 -7.05 -20.41
C LEU A 369 13.76 -7.95 -21.59
N VAL A 370 13.18 -7.71 -22.78
CA VAL A 370 13.47 -8.51 -23.98
C VAL A 370 14.96 -8.40 -24.35
N ALA A 371 15.55 -7.21 -24.26
CA ALA A 371 16.98 -7.01 -24.52
C ALA A 371 17.87 -7.82 -23.55
N HIS A 372 17.46 -7.98 -22.28
CA HIS A 372 18.16 -8.82 -21.32
C HIS A 372 17.94 -10.31 -21.58
N LEU A 373 16.74 -10.73 -21.98
CA LEU A 373 16.45 -12.13 -22.34
C LEU A 373 17.25 -12.57 -23.58
N VAL A 374 17.33 -11.73 -24.62
CA VAL A 374 18.15 -11.98 -25.82
C VAL A 374 19.62 -12.14 -25.46
N TYR A 375 20.11 -11.37 -24.48
CA TYR A 375 21.49 -11.48 -24.00
C TYR A 375 21.74 -12.76 -23.19
N CYS A 376 20.76 -13.21 -22.40
CA CYS A 376 20.88 -14.43 -21.60
C CYS A 376 20.78 -15.70 -22.45
N ASP A 377 20.13 -15.63 -23.61
CA ASP A 377 20.05 -16.73 -24.55
C ASP A 377 21.41 -16.96 -25.22
N ARG A 378 22.03 -18.13 -24.98
CA ARG A 378 23.36 -18.46 -25.51
C ARG A 378 23.39 -18.50 -27.04
N VAL A 379 22.29 -18.86 -27.70
CA VAL A 379 22.28 -18.99 -29.16
C VAL A 379 22.18 -17.60 -29.79
N LEU A 380 21.20 -16.80 -29.38
CA LEU A 380 20.97 -15.47 -29.91
C LEU A 380 22.05 -14.48 -29.47
N GLY A 381 22.49 -14.52 -28.20
CA GLY A 381 23.45 -13.58 -27.63
C GLY A 381 24.82 -13.58 -28.30
N HIS A 382 25.24 -14.72 -28.88
CA HIS A 382 26.50 -14.83 -29.62
C HIS A 382 26.36 -14.54 -31.13
N THR A 383 25.14 -14.37 -31.64
CA THR A 383 24.92 -13.99 -33.05
C THR A 383 24.99 -12.49 -33.24
N ILE A 384 25.46 -12.06 -34.42
CA ILE A 384 25.45 -10.64 -34.80
C ILE A 384 24.03 -10.05 -34.77
N TYR A 385 23.02 -10.86 -35.14
CA TYR A 385 21.62 -10.46 -35.12
C TYR A 385 21.10 -10.20 -33.71
N GLY A 386 21.43 -11.06 -32.74
CA GLY A 386 21.06 -10.85 -31.34
C GLY A 386 21.68 -9.59 -30.75
N PHE A 387 22.95 -9.31 -31.07
CA PHE A 387 23.61 -8.07 -30.68
C PHE A 387 22.90 -6.81 -31.21
N TRP A 388 22.57 -6.79 -32.51
CA TRP A 388 21.85 -5.65 -33.11
C TRP A 388 20.43 -5.50 -32.56
N LEU A 389 19.72 -6.60 -32.35
CA LEU A 389 18.39 -6.58 -31.74
C LEU A 389 18.45 -5.99 -30.32
N GLN A 390 19.44 -6.39 -29.52
CA GLN A 390 19.64 -5.85 -28.18
C GLN A 390 19.90 -4.34 -28.20
N LEU A 391 20.74 -3.87 -29.11
CA LEU A 391 21.05 -2.45 -29.27
C LEU A 391 19.80 -1.64 -29.66
N ALA A 392 19.06 -2.11 -30.67
CA ALA A 392 17.84 -1.46 -31.14
C ALA A 392 16.78 -1.35 -30.04
N LEU A 393 16.59 -2.42 -29.24
CA LEU A 393 15.66 -2.42 -28.11
C LEU A 393 16.08 -1.43 -27.01
N ARG A 394 17.38 -1.31 -26.73
CA ARG A 394 17.91 -0.35 -25.76
C ARG A 394 17.72 1.10 -26.21
N ASP A 395 17.98 1.38 -27.48
CA ASP A 395 17.77 2.71 -28.06
C ASP A 395 16.29 3.10 -28.02
N LEU A 396 15.40 2.17 -28.36
CA LEU A 396 13.95 2.39 -28.29
C LEU A 396 13.49 2.68 -26.86
N ASN A 397 13.98 1.92 -25.88
CA ASN A 397 13.73 2.19 -24.47
C ASN A 397 14.23 3.59 -24.05
N SER A 398 15.45 3.97 -24.45
CA SER A 398 16.04 5.29 -24.15
C SER A 398 15.20 6.42 -24.75
N ALA A 399 14.75 6.26 -26.00
CA ALA A 399 13.90 7.22 -26.69
C ALA A 399 12.55 7.40 -25.98
N ILE A 400 11.88 6.30 -25.60
CA ILE A 400 10.60 6.37 -24.88
C ILE A 400 10.79 7.01 -23.50
N CYS A 401 11.80 6.61 -22.74
CA CYS A 401 12.10 7.20 -21.43
C CYS A 401 12.36 8.71 -21.54
N SER A 402 13.14 9.14 -22.54
CA SER A 402 13.40 10.55 -22.80
C SER A 402 12.11 11.31 -23.15
N GLY A 403 11.26 10.73 -24.00
CA GLY A 403 9.94 11.29 -24.33
C GLY A 403 9.02 11.43 -23.11
N VAL A 404 9.02 10.44 -22.22
CA VAL A 404 8.27 10.48 -20.96
C VAL A 404 8.79 11.60 -20.06
N ILE A 405 10.10 11.76 -19.92
CA ILE A 405 10.71 12.84 -19.11
C ILE A 405 10.32 14.21 -19.67
N LEU A 406 10.42 14.42 -20.98
CA LEU A 406 10.01 15.68 -21.63
C LEU A 406 8.52 15.97 -21.39
N PHE A 407 7.67 14.94 -21.48
CA PHE A 407 6.24 15.06 -21.20
C PHE A 407 5.95 15.42 -19.74
N VAL A 408 6.68 14.84 -18.78
CA VAL A 408 6.56 15.14 -17.34
C VAL A 408 6.98 16.58 -17.02
N ILE A 409 8.04 17.08 -17.65
CA ILE A 409 8.52 18.47 -17.48
C ILE A 409 7.50 19.48 -18.07
N GLY A 410 6.54 19.02 -18.87
CA GLY A 410 5.52 19.87 -19.46
C GLY A 410 6.06 20.70 -20.62
N ILE A 411 7.19 20.30 -21.20
CA ILE A 411 7.68 20.87 -22.45
C ILE A 411 6.59 20.60 -23.49
N ARG A 412 5.98 21.67 -24.01
CA ARG A 412 5.02 21.55 -25.11
C ARG A 412 5.76 20.93 -26.28
N MET A 413 5.40 19.69 -26.61
CA MET A 413 5.77 19.10 -27.88
C MET A 413 5.25 20.04 -28.98
N PRO A 414 6.03 20.28 -30.05
CA PRO A 414 5.55 21.05 -31.19
C PRO A 414 4.26 20.41 -31.72
N ASN A 415 3.44 21.17 -32.45
CA ASN A 415 2.13 20.73 -32.91
C ASN A 415 2.20 19.34 -33.56
N GLU A 416 1.10 18.57 -33.52
CA GLU A 416 1.09 17.15 -33.88
C GLU A 416 1.67 16.87 -35.28
N GLU A 417 1.54 17.83 -36.20
CA GLU A 417 2.13 17.81 -37.54
C GLU A 417 3.67 17.95 -37.51
N ASP A 418 4.19 18.92 -36.75
CA ASP A 418 5.63 19.15 -36.57
C ASP A 418 6.30 18.01 -35.78
N ALA A 419 5.60 17.46 -34.78
CA ALA A 419 6.09 16.36 -33.95
C ALA A 419 6.19 15.05 -34.74
N LYS A 420 5.20 14.75 -35.60
CA LYS A 420 5.25 13.58 -36.50
C LYS A 420 6.38 13.72 -37.50
N ALA A 421 6.55 14.91 -38.10
CA ALA A 421 7.65 15.17 -39.03
C ALA A 421 9.03 15.00 -38.36
N SER A 422 9.20 15.55 -37.15
CA SER A 422 10.47 15.47 -36.41
C SER A 422 10.79 14.06 -35.91
N ALA A 423 9.81 13.33 -35.37
CA ALA A 423 10.00 11.96 -34.89
C ALA A 423 10.30 10.99 -36.05
N VAL A 424 9.60 11.13 -37.17
CA VAL A 424 9.87 10.34 -38.38
C VAL A 424 11.25 10.69 -38.95
N ALA A 425 11.66 11.96 -38.95
CA ALA A 425 12.98 12.37 -39.39
C ALA A 425 14.10 11.81 -38.49
N ALA A 426 13.93 11.84 -37.17
CA ALA A 426 14.89 11.28 -36.21
C ALA A 426 14.99 9.75 -36.35
N PHE A 427 13.86 9.05 -36.44
CA PHE A 427 13.83 7.61 -36.67
C PHE A 427 14.46 7.24 -38.02
N ARG A 428 14.17 7.99 -39.07
CA ARG A 428 14.75 7.80 -40.42
C ARG A 428 16.26 8.05 -40.40
N SER A 429 16.72 9.08 -39.71
CA SER A 429 18.15 9.38 -39.54
C SER A 429 18.89 8.24 -38.83
N HIS A 430 18.33 7.73 -37.73
CA HIS A 430 18.90 6.55 -37.05
C HIS A 430 18.89 5.31 -37.94
N LEU A 431 17.77 5.02 -38.61
CA LEU A 431 17.66 3.88 -39.52
C LEU A 431 18.67 3.98 -40.68
N GLN A 432 18.85 5.17 -41.26
CA GLN A 432 19.84 5.42 -42.30
C GLN A 432 21.26 5.26 -41.80
N HIS A 433 21.57 5.72 -40.58
CA HIS A 433 22.87 5.49 -39.95
C HIS A 433 23.17 4.00 -39.79
N TYR A 434 22.18 3.22 -39.33
CA TYR A 434 22.30 1.76 -39.22
C TYR A 434 22.45 1.09 -40.59
N LEU A 435 21.64 1.46 -41.58
CA LEU A 435 21.73 0.92 -42.94
C LEU A 435 23.08 1.26 -43.61
N ALA A 436 23.64 2.43 -43.36
CA ALA A 436 24.96 2.82 -43.85
C ALA A 436 26.08 1.94 -43.26
N LEU A 437 25.99 1.58 -41.97
CA LEU A 437 26.91 0.63 -41.34
C LEU A 437 26.80 -0.78 -41.96
N PHE A 438 25.61 -1.21 -42.38
CA PHE A 438 25.41 -2.47 -43.10
C PHE A 438 25.89 -2.42 -44.56
N GLY A 439 25.70 -1.29 -45.25
CA GLY A 439 26.10 -1.11 -46.65
C GLY A 439 27.62 -1.03 -46.83
N ALA A 440 28.34 -0.41 -45.89
CA ALA A 440 29.79 -0.21 -45.98
C ALA A 440 30.62 -1.51 -45.85
N ARG A 441 30.03 -2.63 -45.42
CA ARG A 441 30.73 -3.93 -45.30
C ARG A 441 30.55 -4.89 -46.48
N ARG A 442 29.73 -4.56 -47.48
CA ARG A 442 29.78 -5.28 -48.77
C ARG A 442 30.98 -4.74 -49.55
N GLY A 443 32.11 -5.41 -49.36
CA GLY A 443 33.40 -5.02 -49.91
C GLY A 443 33.30 -4.69 -51.40
N LYS A 444 33.90 -3.55 -51.78
CA LYS A 444 34.51 -3.48 -53.11
C LYS A 444 35.47 -4.67 -53.20
N PRO A 445 35.33 -5.57 -54.19
CA PRO A 445 36.34 -6.59 -54.42
C PRO A 445 37.70 -5.90 -54.55
N ALA A 446 38.71 -6.43 -53.84
CA ALA A 446 40.06 -5.92 -53.95
C ALA A 446 40.45 -5.89 -55.44
N PRO A 447 41.04 -4.79 -55.94
CA PRO A 447 41.50 -4.75 -57.31
C PRO A 447 42.49 -5.90 -57.51
N SER A 448 42.17 -6.80 -58.45
CA SER A 448 43.06 -7.86 -58.87
C SER A 448 44.34 -7.21 -59.41
N SER A 449 45.45 -7.37 -58.70
CA SER A 449 46.77 -7.04 -59.21
C SER A 449 47.11 -8.00 -60.35
N GLN A 450 47.00 -7.51 -61.58
CA GLN A 450 47.74 -8.04 -62.73
C GLN A 450 48.98 -7.18 -62.94
#